data_AF-A0A0U2JFJ6-F1
#
_entry.id   AF-A0A0U2JFJ6-F1
#
_cell.length_a   1.000
_cell.length_b   1.000
_cell.length_c   1.000
_cell.angle_alpha   90.00
_cell.angle_beta   90.00
_cell.angle_gamma   90.00
#
_symmetry.space_group_name_H-M   'P 1'
#
loop_
_entity.id
_entity.type
_entity.pdbx_description
1 polymer ?
#
loop_
_entity_poly.entity_id
_entity_poly.type
_entity_poly.pdbx_seq_one_letter_code
_entity_poly.pdbx_strand_id
1 'polypeptide(L)' 'MKLLLDTHIWLWSLHDPRRLGKRVQHELKDPANERWLSPISTWEALTLNAKNRIRLPGDLDEWV' A
#
# COMPACT_ATOMS: atom_id res chain seq x y z
N MET A 1 -6.48 -16.27 -1.61
CA MET A 1 -6.88 -15.55 -2.85
C MET A 1 -5.71 -14.72 -3.37
N LYS A 2 -5.77 -14.18 -4.59
CA LYS A 2 -4.80 -13.21 -5.10
C LYS A 2 -5.40 -11.81 -5.08
N LEU A 3 -4.83 -10.91 -4.29
CA LEU A 3 -5.29 -9.54 -4.10
C LEU A 3 -4.31 -8.60 -4.78
N LEU A 4 -4.74 -7.92 -5.85
CA LEU A 4 -3.99 -6.81 -6.42
C LEU A 4 -4.41 -5.52 -5.70
N LEU A 5 -3.46 -4.88 -5.04
CA LEU A 5 -3.73 -3.69 -4.24
C LEU A 5 -3.69 -2.44 -5.12
N ASP A 6 -4.69 -1.59 -4.94
CA ASP A 6 -4.62 -0.21 -5.40
C ASP A 6 -3.63 0.57 -4.51
N THR A 7 -3.00 1.60 -5.09
CA THR A 7 -2.08 2.51 -4.41
C THR A 7 -2.68 3.04 -3.10
N HIS A 8 -3.95 3.45 -3.07
CA HIS A 8 -4.55 3.98 -1.84
C HIS A 8 -4.75 2.92 -0.76
N ILE A 9 -5.09 1.67 -1.13
CA ILE A 9 -5.27 0.57 -0.19
C ILE A 9 -3.95 0.25 0.49
N TRP A 10 -2.88 0.17 -0.30
CA TRP A 10 -1.54 -0.06 0.21
C TRP A 10 -1.09 1.08 1.14
N LEU A 11 -1.20 2.34 0.71
CA LEU A 11 -0.82 3.49 1.53
C LEU A 11 -1.59 3.56 2.86
N TRP A 12 -2.90 3.31 2.84
CA TRP A 12 -3.69 3.28 4.08
C TRP A 12 -3.33 2.07 4.94
N SER A 13 -3.01 0.91 4.36
CA SER A 13 -2.57 -0.25 5.14
C SER A 13 -1.27 -0.01 5.92
N LEU A 14 -0.41 0.89 5.45
CA LEU A 14 0.83 1.26 6.12
C LEU A 14 0.62 2.34 7.20
N HIS A 15 -0.19 3.36 6.91
CA HIS A 15 -0.30 4.55 7.78
C HIS A 15 -1.53 4.59 8.68
N ASP A 16 -2.69 4.17 8.16
CA ASP A 16 -3.95 4.20 8.92
C ASP A 16 -4.93 3.12 8.43
N PRO A 17 -4.74 1.85 8.86
CA PRO A 17 -5.57 0.74 8.44
C PRO A 17 -7.05 0.92 8.77
N ARG A 18 -7.40 1.80 9.71
CA ARG A 18 -8.78 2.09 10.11
C ARG A 18 -9.60 2.75 8.99
N ARG A 19 -8.93 3.36 8.00
CA ARG A 19 -9.58 3.91 6.80
C ARG A 19 -10.05 2.82 5.83
N LEU A 20 -9.54 1.60 5.97
CA LEU A 20 -9.96 0.45 5.18
C LEU A 20 -11.23 -0.17 5.77
N GLY A 21 -12.15 -0.61 4.91
CA GLY A 21 -13.32 -1.34 5.37
C GLY A 21 -12.93 -2.64 6.09
N LYS A 22 -13.77 -3.11 7.04
CA LYS A 22 -13.49 -4.30 7.86
C LYS A 22 -13.13 -5.54 7.04
N ARG A 23 -13.80 -5.75 5.91
CA ARG A 23 -13.50 -6.85 4.98
C ARG A 23 -12.09 -6.73 4.41
N VAL A 24 -11.73 -5.57 3.87
CA VAL A 24 -10.39 -5.36 3.30
C VAL A 24 -9.30 -5.56 4.36
N GLN A 25 -9.50 -5.05 5.57
CA GLN A 25 -8.57 -5.28 6.68
C GLN A 25 -8.42 -6.76 7.02
N HIS A 26 -9.52 -7.53 6.99
CA HIS A 26 -9.49 -8.97 7.23
C HIS A 26 -8.72 -9.71 6.14
N GLU A 27 -9.07 -9.47 4.87
CA GLU A 27 -8.42 -10.11 3.72
C GLU A 27 -6.92 -9.77 3.61
N LEU A 28 -6.52 -8.54 3.96
CA LEU A 28 -5.11 -8.14 3.97
C LEU A 28 -4.27 -8.76 5.10
N LYS A 29 -4.93 -9.20 6.18
CA LYS A 29 -4.29 -9.86 7.33
C LYS A 29 -4.28 -11.38 7.21
N ASP A 30 -5.13 -11.94 6.36
CA ASP A 30 -5.17 -13.38 6.11
C ASP A 30 -3.88 -13.83 5.39
N PRO A 31 -3.03 -14.65 6.03
CA PRO A 31 -1.80 -15.15 5.42
C PRO A 31 -2.05 -16.10 4.24
N ALA A 32 -3.26 -16.65 4.09
CA ALA A 32 -3.65 -17.45 2.93
C ALA A 32 -3.89 -16.60 1.66
N ASN A 33 -3.89 -15.28 1.79
CA ASN A 33 -4.02 -14.35 0.67
C ASN A 33 -2.64 -13.86 0.19
N GLU A 34 -2.38 -14.06 -1.10
CA GLU A 34 -1.27 -13.43 -1.78
C GLU A 34 -1.61 -11.95 -2.05
N ARG A 35 -0.70 -11.06 -1.68
CA ARG A 35 -0.82 -9.62 -1.89
C ARG A 35 0.16 -9.21 -2.97
N TRP A 36 -0.38 -8.66 -4.05
CA TRP A 36 0.36 -8.19 -5.19
C TRP A 36 0.25 -6.67 -5.26
N LEU A 37 1.37 -6.01 -5.56
CA LEU A 37 1.43 -4.57 -5.80
C LEU A 37 1.97 -4.36 -7.21
N SER A 38 1.33 -3.49 -7.99
CA SER A 38 1.83 -3.15 -9.31
C SER A 38 3.05 -2.24 -9.19
N PRO A 39 4.09 -2.39 -10.04
CA PRO A 39 5.21 -1.45 -10.08
C PRO A 39 4.78 0.01 -10.30
N ILE A 40 3.68 0.23 -11.03
CA ILE A 40 3.13 1.58 -11.23
C ILE A 40 2.64 2.20 -9.91
N SER A 41 2.07 1.40 -9.02
CA SER A 41 1.58 1.86 -7.71
C SER A 41 2.73 2.31 -6.82
N THR A 42 3.89 1.64 -6.90
CA THR A 42 5.13 2.10 -6.24
C THR A 42 5.54 3.47 -6.79
N TRP A 43 5.58 3.64 -8.11
CA TRP A 43 5.93 4.92 -8.73
C TRP A 43 4.96 6.05 -8.37
N GLU A 44 3.65 5.78 -8.31
CA GLU A 44 2.64 6.75 -7.87
C GLU A 44 2.89 7.21 -6.43
N ALA A 45 3.16 6.27 -5.52
CA ALA A 45 3.48 6.60 -4.12
C ALA A 45 4.77 7.43 -4.00
N LEU A 46 5.83 7.04 -4.71
CA LEU A 46 7.09 7.79 -4.75
C LEU A 46 6.87 9.21 -5.29
N THR A 47 6.06 9.35 -6.35
CA THR A 47 5.71 10.65 -6.94
C THR A 47 4.92 11.52 -5.97
N LEU A 48 3.96 10.94 -5.24
CA LEU A 48 3.20 11.66 -4.21
C LEU A 48 4.10 12.10 -3.05
N ASN A 49 5.06 11.27 -2.65
CA ASN A 49 6.03 11.60 -1.62
C ASN A 49 6.99 12.71 -2.07
N ALA A 50 7.54 12.62 -3.28
CA ALA A 50 8.39 13.67 -3.86
C ALA A 50 7.67 15.03 -3.98
N LYS A 51 6.35 15.00 -4.19
CA LYS A 51 5.49 16.19 -4.19
C LYS A 51 5.07 16.65 -2.78
N ASN A 52 5.59 16.06 -1.72
CA ASN A 52 5.25 16.33 -0.32
C ASN A 52 3.75 16.18 0.00
N ARG A 53 3.01 15.37 -0.78
CA ARG A 53 1.57 15.11 -0.56
C ARG A 53 1.32 14.02 0.47
N ILE A 54 2.25 13.08 0.60
CA ILE A 54 2.28 12.03 1.60
C ILE A 54 3.68 11.95 2.19
N ARG A 55 3.85 11.26 3.32
CA ARG A 55 5.16 10.87 3.86
C ARG A 55 5.22 9.35 3.90
N LEU A 56 6.12 8.75 3.14
CA LEU A 56 6.38 7.32 3.20
C LEU A 56 7.40 7.03 4.31
N PRO A 57 7.24 5.95 5.08
CA PRO A 57 8.20 5.54 6.09
C PRO A 57 9.32 4.70 5.46
N GLY A 58 10.57 4.93 5.88
CA GLY A 58 11.74 4.18 5.41
C GLY A 58 12.51 4.90 4.30
N ASP A 59 13.63 4.28 3.91
CA ASP A 59 14.41 4.75 2.78
C ASP A 59 13.76 4.25 1.47
N LEU A 60 13.46 5.18 0.56
CA LEU A 60 12.76 4.86 -0.69
C LEU A 60 13.63 4.03 -1.63
N ASP A 61 14.95 4.11 -1.46
CA ASP A 61 15.92 3.33 -2.23
C ASP A 61 15.84 1.83 -1.90
N GLU A 62 15.26 1.45 -0.76
CA GLU A 62 15.00 0.03 -0.41
C GLU A 62 13.81 -0.57 -1.17
N TRP A 63 13.03 0.26 -1.89
CA TRP A 63 11.75 -0.15 -2.50
C TRP A 63 11.87 -0.44 -4.00
N VAL A 64 13.06 -0.21 -4.60
CA VAL A 64 13.36 -0.35 -6.04
C VAL A 64 14.29 -1.52 -6.29
#